data_AF-A0A3B8W254-F1
#
_entry.id   AF-A0A3B8W254-F1
#
_cell.length_a   1.000
_cell.length_b   1.000
_cell.length_c   1.000
_cell.angle_alpha   90.00
_cell.angle_beta   90.00
_cell.angle_gamma   90.00
#
_symmetry.space_group_name_H-M   'P 1'
#
loop_
_entity.id
_entity.type
_entity.pdbx_description
1 polymer ?
#
loop_
_entity_poly.entity_id
_entity_poly.type
_entity_poly.pdbx_seq_one_letter_code
_entity_poly.pdbx_strand_id
1 'polypeptide(L)'
;MVICPPRDTEDLKKRFMVYGAGGPLASLSLTVVGYLLHLALPSGSYIGYLFLLIALLSFLIFVVTIIPMQVGGFTTDGGRILNLLRGGERTQFETLLIKLITQSTAGVRPALLNWQDLVEADHLGRKLNSPFHIYIQSYFFQSAWDKGDLEMAHQHLLAYVVGSESIPKGLRGMVWLDAALFFAVAKQEYAQARTYWQNFIPSAIIPKAQIHAVEAALLLEENRQQAAEKIDAAVRELPNMLDRGAALALHDILLVLKGIAA
;
A
#
# COMPACT_ATOMS: atom_id res chain seq x y z
N MET A 1 -10.03 7.83 -1.95
CA MET A 1 -9.69 6.41 -2.16
C MET A 1 -9.97 5.69 -0.86
N VAL A 2 -11.03 4.89 -0.78
CA VAL A 2 -11.25 4.02 0.38
C VAL A 2 -10.39 2.79 0.16
N ILE A 3 -9.48 2.51 1.10
CA ILE A 3 -8.62 1.33 1.06
C ILE A 3 -9.22 0.33 2.04
N CYS A 4 -9.77 -0.77 1.54
CA CYS A 4 -10.27 -1.88 2.35
C CYS A 4 -9.30 -3.07 2.21
N PRO A 5 -8.19 -3.09 2.97
CA PRO A 5 -7.27 -4.22 2.90
C PRO A 5 -7.95 -5.50 3.40
N PRO A 6 -7.67 -6.67 2.79
CA PRO A 6 -8.16 -7.94 3.30
C PRO A 6 -7.57 -8.23 4.68
N ARG A 7 -8.29 -8.99 5.51
CA ARG A 7 -7.85 -9.34 6.88
C ARG A 7 -7.00 -10.61 6.96
N ASP A 8 -7.08 -11.45 5.93
CA ASP A 8 -6.47 -12.77 5.87
C ASP A 8 -6.31 -13.20 4.40
N THR A 9 -5.51 -14.24 4.17
CA THR A 9 -5.19 -14.72 2.82
C THR A 9 -6.06 -15.90 2.36
N GLU A 10 -7.04 -16.33 3.15
CA GLU A 10 -7.93 -17.43 2.78
C GLU A 10 -8.88 -16.99 1.67
N ASP A 11 -8.99 -17.83 0.62
CA ASP A 11 -9.81 -17.58 -0.56
C ASP A 11 -9.62 -16.18 -1.19
N LEU A 12 -8.41 -15.62 -1.06
CA LEU A 12 -8.10 -14.24 -1.43
C LEU A 12 -8.52 -13.92 -2.88
N LYS A 13 -8.23 -14.84 -3.80
CA LYS A 13 -8.64 -14.73 -5.21
C LYS A 13 -10.16 -14.58 -5.36
N LYS A 14 -10.94 -15.42 -4.67
CA LYS A 14 -12.40 -15.43 -4.72
C LYS A 14 -12.97 -14.15 -4.10
N ARG A 15 -12.48 -13.76 -2.93
CA ARG A 15 -12.91 -12.53 -2.24
C ARG A 15 -12.59 -11.28 -3.05
N PHE A 16 -11.43 -11.24 -3.70
CA PHE A 16 -11.05 -10.12 -4.55
C PHE A 16 -11.86 -10.08 -5.85
N MET A 17 -12.24 -11.23 -6.41
CA MET A 17 -13.23 -11.29 -7.51
C MET A 17 -14.60 -10.74 -7.08
N VAL A 18 -15.09 -11.11 -5.89
CA VAL A 18 -16.36 -10.58 -5.34
C VAL A 18 -16.26 -9.07 -5.08
N TYR A 19 -15.15 -8.61 -4.53
CA TYR A 19 -14.87 -7.18 -4.33
C TYR A 19 -14.87 -6.41 -5.65
N GLY A 20 -14.16 -6.91 -6.67
CA GLY A 20 -14.15 -6.33 -8.01
C GLY A 20 -15.54 -6.31 -8.64
N ALA A 21 -16.34 -7.36 -8.45
CA ALA A 21 -17.72 -7.41 -8.95
C ALA A 21 -18.67 -6.43 -8.22
N GLY A 22 -18.32 -6.00 -7.00
CA GLY A 22 -19.17 -5.15 -6.17
C GLY A 22 -19.53 -3.81 -6.84
N GLY A 23 -18.57 -3.15 -7.50
CA GLY A 23 -18.81 -1.90 -8.22
C GLY A 23 -19.86 -2.05 -9.33
N PRO A 24 -19.59 -2.87 -10.37
CA PRO A 24 -20.55 -3.13 -11.44
C PRO A 24 -21.90 -3.65 -10.94
N LEU A 25 -21.94 -4.57 -9.97
CA LEU A 25 -23.19 -5.11 -9.45
C LEU A 25 -24.04 -4.07 -8.71
N ALA A 26 -23.41 -3.18 -7.94
CA ALA A 26 -24.11 -2.08 -7.28
C ALA A 26 -24.69 -1.10 -8.30
N SER A 27 -23.90 -0.71 -9.31
CA SER A 27 -24.35 0.17 -10.40
C SER A 27 -25.50 -0.44 -11.20
N LEU A 28 -25.44 -1.74 -11.50
CA LEU A 28 -26.53 -2.44 -12.18
C LEU A 28 -27.79 -2.52 -11.31
N SER A 29 -27.64 -2.83 -10.01
CA SER A 29 -28.77 -2.89 -9.07
C SER A 29 -29.45 -1.53 -8.94
N LEU A 30 -28.67 -0.45 -8.83
CA LEU A 30 -29.20 0.92 -8.78
C LEU A 30 -29.88 1.33 -10.09
N THR A 31 -29.38 0.86 -11.23
CA THR A 31 -30.03 1.04 -12.54
C THR A 31 -31.42 0.41 -12.53
N VAL A 32 -31.53 -0.86 -12.12
CA VAL A 32 -32.79 -1.60 -12.09
C VAL A 32 -33.77 -0.95 -11.12
N VAL A 33 -33.34 -0.67 -9.88
CA VAL A 33 -34.21 -0.04 -8.87
C VAL A 33 -34.66 1.35 -9.31
N GLY A 34 -33.75 2.18 -9.82
CA GLY A 34 -34.08 3.52 -10.33
C GLY A 34 -35.08 3.47 -11.48
N TYR A 35 -34.91 2.54 -12.43
CA TYR A 35 -35.86 2.38 -13.53
C TYR A 35 -37.24 1.88 -13.07
N LEU A 36 -37.29 0.91 -12.14
CA LEU A 36 -38.56 0.43 -11.58
C LEU A 36 -39.30 1.53 -10.79
N LEU A 37 -38.58 2.36 -10.03
CA LEU A 37 -39.16 3.51 -9.33
C LEU A 37 -39.69 4.57 -10.29
N HIS A 38 -39.01 4.80 -11.43
CA HIS A 38 -39.52 5.66 -12.49
C HIS A 38 -40.87 5.15 -13.03
N LEU A 39 -41.00 3.84 -13.30
CA LEU A 39 -42.24 3.24 -13.81
C LEU A 39 -43.38 3.23 -12.79
N ALA A 40 -43.06 3.17 -11.49
CA ALA A 40 -44.06 3.17 -10.42
C ALA A 40 -44.66 4.57 -10.14
N LEU A 41 -44.03 5.63 -10.65
CA LEU A 41 -44.46 7.01 -10.45
C LEU A 41 -45.37 7.48 -11.59
N PRO A 42 -46.26 8.46 -11.34
CA PRO A 42 -47.10 9.05 -12.37
C PRO A 42 -46.28 9.61 -13.53
N SER A 43 -46.76 9.38 -14.75
CA SER A 43 -46.18 9.93 -15.98
C SER A 43 -46.10 11.46 -15.89
N GLY A 44 -44.92 12.00 -16.21
CA GLY A 44 -44.64 13.45 -16.11
C GLY A 44 -44.16 13.93 -14.73
N SER A 45 -44.03 13.04 -13.74
CA SER A 45 -43.45 13.41 -12.44
C SER A 45 -41.97 13.80 -12.56
N TYR A 46 -41.61 14.99 -12.06
CA TYR A 46 -40.21 15.43 -11.94
C TYR A 46 -39.35 14.42 -11.17
N ILE A 47 -39.91 13.82 -10.11
CA ILE A 47 -39.24 12.80 -9.30
C ILE A 47 -39.00 11.53 -10.15
N GLY A 48 -39.95 11.17 -11.01
CA GLY A 48 -39.80 10.07 -11.96
C GLY A 48 -38.63 10.29 -12.93
N TYR A 49 -38.47 11.51 -13.45
CA TYR A 49 -37.34 11.85 -14.32
C TYR A 49 -35.99 11.85 -13.59
N LEU A 50 -35.96 12.23 -12.31
CA LEU A 50 -34.74 12.11 -11.49
C LEU A 50 -34.31 10.65 -11.33
N PHE A 51 -35.23 9.74 -11.05
CA PHE A 51 -34.92 8.31 -10.97
C PHE A 51 -34.45 7.73 -12.30
N LEU A 52 -35.05 8.16 -13.42
CA LEU A 52 -34.59 7.78 -14.76
C LEU A 52 -33.16 8.27 -15.02
N LEU A 53 -32.84 9.51 -14.66
CA LEU A 53 -31.49 10.06 -14.79
C LEU A 53 -30.47 9.27 -13.95
N ILE A 54 -30.81 8.96 -12.69
CA ILE A 54 -29.98 8.11 -11.82
C ILE A 54 -29.74 6.75 -12.45
N ALA A 55 -30.79 6.12 -13.01
CA ALA A 55 -30.68 4.83 -13.67
C ALA A 55 -29.75 4.91 -14.89
N LEU A 56 -29.90 5.92 -15.74
CA LEU A 56 -29.05 6.13 -16.92
C LEU A 56 -27.58 6.36 -16.55
N LEU A 57 -27.31 7.21 -15.57
CA LEU A 57 -25.94 7.46 -15.11
C LEU A 57 -25.32 6.22 -14.47
N SER A 58 -26.08 5.49 -13.66
CA SER A 58 -25.64 4.23 -13.03
C SER A 58 -25.35 3.16 -14.08
N PHE A 59 -26.16 3.08 -15.13
CA PHE A 59 -25.94 2.17 -16.25
C PHE A 59 -24.65 2.50 -17.00
N LEU A 60 -24.40 3.79 -17.25
CA LEU A 60 -23.17 4.23 -17.91
C LEU A 60 -21.92 3.88 -17.06
N ILE A 61 -22.00 4.06 -15.73
CA ILE A 61 -20.94 3.63 -14.80
C ILE A 61 -20.75 2.11 -14.86
N PHE A 62 -21.83 1.32 -14.88
CA PHE A 62 -21.76 -0.13 -15.04
C PHE A 62 -21.03 -0.53 -16.32
N VAL A 63 -21.39 0.06 -17.47
CA VAL A 63 -20.75 -0.22 -18.76
C VAL A 63 -19.25 0.10 -18.71
N VAL A 64 -18.86 1.26 -18.20
CA VAL A 64 -17.44 1.65 -18.11
C VAL A 64 -16.65 0.75 -17.15
N THR A 65 -17.26 0.30 -16.05
CA THR A 65 -16.58 -0.52 -15.03
C THR A 65 -16.50 -1.99 -15.39
N ILE A 66 -17.44 -2.53 -16.17
CA ILE A 66 -17.46 -3.94 -16.59
C ILE A 66 -16.62 -4.21 -17.85
N ILE A 67 -16.44 -3.21 -18.73
CA ILE A 67 -15.61 -3.40 -19.93
C ILE A 67 -14.14 -3.51 -19.49
N PRO A 68 -13.43 -4.59 -19.86
CA PRO A 68 -12.05 -4.81 -19.45
C PRO A 68 -11.09 -3.86 -20.16
N MET A 69 -10.77 -2.74 -19.51
CA MET A 69 -9.81 -1.74 -19.98
C MET A 69 -8.72 -1.46 -18.93
N GLN A 70 -7.59 -0.91 -19.40
CA GLN A 70 -6.49 -0.42 -18.56
C GLN A 70 -6.24 1.05 -18.88
N VAL A 71 -6.34 1.93 -17.87
CA VAL A 71 -6.19 3.39 -18.04
C VAL A 71 -5.22 3.89 -16.97
N GLY A 72 -4.13 4.54 -17.40
CA GLY A 72 -3.15 5.16 -16.48
C GLY A 72 -2.45 4.15 -15.54
N GLY A 73 -2.25 2.91 -15.98
CA GLY A 73 -1.66 1.84 -15.16
C GLY A 73 -2.66 1.10 -14.26
N PHE A 74 -3.90 1.59 -14.12
CA PHE A 74 -4.95 0.93 -13.36
C PHE A 74 -5.87 0.10 -14.26
N THR A 75 -6.23 -1.10 -13.82
CA THR A 75 -7.19 -1.99 -14.51
C THR A 75 -8.60 -1.73 -13.98
N THR A 76 -9.57 -1.60 -14.90
CA THR A 76 -11.02 -1.59 -14.57
C THR A 76 -11.43 -2.82 -13.77
N ASP A 77 -12.55 -2.74 -13.05
CA ASP A 77 -13.04 -3.84 -12.23
C ASP A 77 -13.40 -5.09 -13.05
N GLY A 78 -14.02 -4.92 -14.21
CA GLY A 78 -14.24 -6.01 -15.18
C GLY A 78 -12.93 -6.61 -15.71
N GLY A 79 -11.92 -5.79 -15.96
CA GLY A 79 -10.57 -6.26 -16.32
C GLY A 79 -9.90 -7.06 -15.21
N ARG A 80 -10.08 -6.66 -13.94
CA ARG A 80 -9.58 -7.41 -12.77
C ARG A 80 -10.25 -8.78 -12.66
N ILE A 81 -11.59 -8.83 -12.75
CA ILE A 81 -12.34 -10.09 -12.72
C ILE A 81 -11.88 -11.01 -13.86
N LEU A 82 -11.80 -10.48 -15.07
CA LEU A 82 -11.41 -11.26 -16.24
C LEU A 82 -9.97 -11.79 -16.13
N ASN A 83 -9.02 -10.98 -15.64
CA ASN A 83 -7.64 -11.41 -15.42
C ASN A 83 -7.59 -12.52 -14.35
N LEU A 84 -8.30 -12.34 -13.23
CA LEU A 84 -8.39 -13.35 -12.18
C LEU A 84 -8.94 -14.68 -12.70
N LEU A 85 -9.98 -14.63 -13.53
CA LEU A 85 -10.59 -15.80 -14.14
C LEU A 85 -9.69 -16.47 -15.19
N ARG A 86 -9.03 -15.68 -16.05
CA ARG A 86 -8.09 -16.20 -17.07
C ARG A 86 -6.82 -16.79 -16.47
N GLY A 87 -6.42 -16.35 -15.29
CA GLY A 87 -5.17 -16.77 -14.67
C GLY A 87 -3.95 -16.23 -15.43
N GLY A 88 -2.83 -16.94 -15.33
CA GLY A 88 -1.55 -16.55 -15.94
C GLY A 88 -0.66 -15.69 -15.05
N GLU A 89 0.53 -15.39 -15.54
CA GLU A 89 1.63 -14.76 -14.79
C GLU A 89 1.25 -13.38 -14.21
N ARG A 90 0.49 -12.57 -14.96
CA ARG A 90 0.01 -11.26 -14.47
C ARG A 90 -0.93 -11.41 -13.28
N THR A 91 -1.86 -12.34 -13.37
CA THR A 91 -2.82 -12.63 -12.30
C THR A 91 -2.10 -13.21 -11.08
N GLN A 92 -1.09 -14.04 -11.30
CA GLN A 92 -0.26 -14.56 -10.22
C GLN A 92 0.52 -13.45 -9.52
N PHE A 93 1.15 -12.55 -10.27
CA PHE A 93 1.82 -11.36 -9.72
C PHE A 93 0.86 -10.49 -8.91
N GLU A 94 -0.31 -10.15 -9.47
CA GLU A 94 -1.34 -9.34 -8.76
C GLU A 94 -1.83 -10.05 -7.49
N THR A 95 -1.99 -11.38 -7.52
CA THR A 95 -2.39 -12.18 -6.34
C THR A 95 -1.31 -12.17 -5.26
N LEU A 96 -0.04 -12.35 -5.64
CA LEU A 96 1.09 -12.30 -4.70
C LEU A 96 1.23 -10.92 -4.07
N LEU A 97 1.11 -9.85 -4.85
CA LEU A 97 1.17 -8.49 -4.33
C LEU A 97 0.05 -8.23 -3.30
N ILE A 98 -1.19 -8.63 -3.60
CA ILE A 98 -2.30 -8.50 -2.65
C ILE A 98 -2.06 -9.37 -1.41
N LYS A 99 -1.52 -10.59 -1.58
CA LYS A 99 -1.16 -11.48 -0.46
C LYS A 99 -0.16 -10.81 0.49
N LEU A 100 0.90 -10.21 -0.05
CA LEU A 100 1.91 -9.48 0.73
C LEU A 100 1.30 -8.28 1.48
N ILE A 101 0.54 -7.44 0.78
CA ILE A 101 -0.17 -6.29 1.40
C ILE A 101 -1.11 -6.77 2.50
N THR A 102 -1.85 -7.86 2.26
CA THR A 102 -2.78 -8.44 3.23
C THR A 102 -2.05 -8.92 4.48
N GLN A 103 -0.97 -9.66 4.33
CA GLN A 103 -0.17 -10.14 5.46
C GLN A 103 0.38 -8.97 6.29
N SER A 104 0.98 -7.98 5.62
CA SER A 104 1.50 -6.77 6.28
C SER A 104 0.41 -6.02 7.05
N THR A 105 -0.71 -5.70 6.39
CA THR A 105 -1.82 -4.96 7.00
C THR A 105 -2.55 -5.76 8.09
N ALA A 106 -2.53 -7.09 8.02
CA ALA A 106 -3.02 -7.99 9.08
C ALA A 106 -2.11 -8.06 10.32
N GLY A 107 -0.91 -7.50 10.26
CA GLY A 107 0.04 -7.48 11.38
C GLY A 107 1.06 -8.61 11.35
N VAL A 108 1.25 -9.29 10.21
CA VAL A 108 2.35 -10.24 10.06
C VAL A 108 3.66 -9.46 10.01
N ARG A 109 4.56 -9.75 10.97
CA ARG A 109 5.91 -9.15 11.03
C ARG A 109 6.65 -9.34 9.69
N PRO A 110 7.41 -8.36 9.19
CA PRO A 110 8.19 -8.49 7.96
C PRO A 110 9.12 -9.72 7.94
N ALA A 111 9.73 -10.08 9.08
CA ALA A 111 10.56 -11.27 9.19
C ALA A 111 9.80 -12.59 8.94
N LEU A 112 8.48 -12.59 9.15
CA LEU A 112 7.61 -13.76 9.00
C LEU A 112 6.91 -13.84 7.63
N LEU A 113 7.11 -12.85 6.75
CA LEU A 113 6.64 -12.93 5.38
C LEU A 113 7.27 -14.13 4.67
N ASN A 114 6.48 -14.80 3.83
CA ASN A 114 6.97 -15.95 3.08
C ASN A 114 7.97 -15.47 2.02
N TRP A 115 9.22 -15.92 2.17
CA TRP A 115 10.31 -15.52 1.29
C TRP A 115 10.11 -16.00 -0.17
N GLN A 116 9.51 -17.18 -0.36
CA GLN A 116 9.25 -17.70 -1.70
C GLN A 116 8.20 -16.86 -2.44
N ASP A 117 7.17 -16.38 -1.73
CA ASP A 117 6.18 -15.47 -2.30
C ASP A 117 6.84 -14.15 -2.76
N LEU A 118 7.80 -13.62 -1.99
CA LEU A 118 8.55 -12.41 -2.35
C LEU A 118 9.42 -12.63 -3.59
N VAL A 119 10.17 -13.74 -3.63
CA VAL A 119 11.02 -14.12 -4.77
C VAL A 119 10.19 -14.30 -6.04
N GLU A 120 9.05 -15.00 -5.93
CA GLU A 120 8.16 -15.21 -7.07
C GLU A 120 7.52 -13.89 -7.53
N ALA A 121 7.11 -13.03 -6.60
CA ALA A 121 6.56 -11.71 -6.92
C ALA A 121 7.58 -10.81 -7.64
N ASP A 122 8.84 -10.79 -7.19
CA ASP A 122 9.89 -10.02 -7.86
C ASP A 122 10.21 -10.57 -9.25
N HIS A 123 10.33 -11.90 -9.39
CA HIS A 123 10.56 -12.54 -10.67
C HIS A 123 9.46 -12.20 -11.69
N LEU A 124 8.19 -12.39 -11.31
CA LEU A 124 7.05 -12.08 -12.18
C LEU A 124 6.95 -10.57 -12.44
N GLY A 125 7.19 -9.74 -11.44
CA GLY A 125 7.17 -8.28 -11.56
C GLY A 125 8.17 -7.76 -12.60
N ARG A 126 9.41 -8.29 -12.58
CA ARG A 126 10.44 -7.98 -13.58
C ARG A 126 10.06 -8.52 -14.96
N LYS A 127 9.62 -9.77 -15.05
CA LYS A 127 9.23 -10.41 -16.32
C LYS A 127 8.11 -9.64 -17.02
N LEU A 128 7.16 -9.12 -16.25
CA LEU A 128 6.02 -8.35 -16.75
C LEU A 128 6.31 -6.85 -16.93
N ASN A 129 7.52 -6.40 -16.59
CA ASN A 129 7.90 -4.98 -16.54
C ASN A 129 6.88 -4.12 -15.76
N SER A 130 6.41 -4.66 -14.63
CA SER A 130 5.37 -4.04 -13.81
C SER A 130 5.97 -2.90 -12.97
N PRO A 131 5.42 -1.67 -12.99
CA PRO A 131 5.93 -0.59 -12.13
C PRO A 131 5.84 -0.92 -10.64
N PHE A 132 5.02 -1.91 -10.27
CA PHE A 132 4.90 -2.37 -8.89
C PHE A 132 6.07 -3.25 -8.42
N HIS A 133 6.93 -3.74 -9.33
CA HIS A 133 8.03 -4.63 -8.97
C HIS A 133 9.02 -3.95 -8.00
N ILE A 134 9.20 -2.63 -8.12
CA ILE A 134 10.08 -1.86 -7.23
C ILE A 134 9.57 -1.87 -5.78
N TYR A 135 8.26 -1.95 -5.53
CA TYR A 135 7.74 -2.09 -4.16
C TYR A 135 8.05 -3.46 -3.54
N ILE A 136 8.32 -4.50 -4.34
CA ILE A 136 8.75 -5.78 -3.76
C ILE A 136 10.11 -5.62 -3.07
N GLN A 137 10.96 -4.70 -3.55
CA GLN A 137 12.23 -4.38 -2.91
C GLN A 137 12.06 -3.81 -1.49
N SER A 138 10.99 -3.04 -1.22
CA SER A 138 10.72 -2.55 0.14
C SER A 138 10.36 -3.69 1.08
N TYR A 139 9.59 -4.69 0.63
CA TYR A 139 9.26 -5.87 1.44
C TYR A 139 10.49 -6.74 1.71
N PHE A 140 11.36 -6.93 0.72
CA PHE A 140 12.63 -7.62 0.94
C PHE A 140 13.50 -6.89 1.97
N PHE A 141 13.66 -5.58 1.81
CA PHE A 141 14.38 -4.73 2.75
C PHE A 141 13.84 -4.87 4.17
N GLN A 142 12.53 -4.69 4.37
CA GLN A 142 11.89 -4.76 5.69
C GLN A 142 12.02 -6.16 6.29
N SER A 143 11.86 -7.23 5.50
CA SER A 143 12.03 -8.60 5.97
C SER A 143 13.46 -8.90 6.40
N ALA A 144 14.45 -8.48 5.61
CA ALA A 144 15.86 -8.67 5.93
C ALA A 144 16.26 -7.86 7.16
N TRP A 145 15.79 -6.62 7.28
CA TRP A 145 16.11 -5.77 8.42
C TRP A 145 15.49 -6.30 9.73
N ASP A 146 14.22 -6.71 9.72
CA ASP A 146 13.56 -7.32 10.89
C ASP A 146 14.21 -8.66 11.31
N LYS A 147 14.88 -9.36 10.38
CA LYS A 147 15.71 -10.56 10.67
C LYS A 147 17.11 -10.23 11.17
N GLY A 148 17.53 -8.97 11.11
CA GLY A 148 18.90 -8.54 11.44
C GLY A 148 19.94 -8.77 10.34
N ASP A 149 19.53 -9.17 9.12
CA ASP A 149 20.43 -9.29 7.97
C ASP A 149 20.65 -7.91 7.33
N LEU A 150 21.58 -7.16 7.89
CA LEU A 150 21.85 -5.78 7.49
C LEU A 150 22.45 -5.67 6.08
N GLU A 151 23.10 -6.73 5.59
CA GLU A 151 23.70 -6.72 4.26
C GLU A 151 22.62 -6.90 3.19
N MET A 152 21.77 -7.90 3.36
CA MET A 152 20.62 -8.11 2.47
C MET A 152 19.63 -6.93 2.53
N ALA A 153 19.39 -6.38 3.73
CA ALA A 153 18.56 -5.19 3.88
C ALA A 153 19.13 -4.02 3.08
N HIS A 154 20.44 -3.75 3.21
CA HIS A 154 21.10 -2.67 2.49
C HIS A 154 21.01 -2.84 0.97
N GLN A 155 21.23 -4.05 0.46
CA GLN A 155 21.16 -4.33 -0.99
C GLN A 155 19.76 -4.04 -1.56
N HIS A 156 18.70 -4.52 -0.90
CA HIS A 156 17.32 -4.29 -1.36
C HIS A 156 16.88 -2.83 -1.17
N LEU A 157 17.34 -2.17 -0.12
CA LEU A 157 17.09 -0.74 0.08
C LEU A 157 17.71 0.11 -1.03
N LEU A 158 18.96 -0.16 -1.43
CA LEU A 158 19.59 0.56 -2.53
C LEU A 158 18.87 0.30 -3.86
N ALA A 159 18.44 -0.95 -4.12
CA ALA A 159 17.61 -1.25 -5.29
C ALA A 159 16.29 -0.46 -5.28
N TYR A 160 15.67 -0.30 -4.10
CA TYR A 160 14.45 0.48 -3.92
C TYR A 160 14.68 1.98 -4.17
N VAL A 161 15.79 2.54 -3.66
CA VAL A 161 16.22 3.93 -3.88
C VAL A 161 16.49 4.19 -5.37
N VAL A 162 17.27 3.33 -6.03
CA VAL A 162 17.60 3.47 -7.46
C VAL A 162 16.34 3.39 -8.34
N GLY A 163 15.41 2.50 -7.99
CA GLY A 163 14.15 2.34 -8.72
C GLY A 163 13.07 3.39 -8.41
N SER A 164 13.33 4.34 -7.50
CA SER A 164 12.31 5.24 -6.95
C SER A 164 11.61 6.14 -7.97
N GLU A 165 12.23 6.41 -9.12
CA GLU A 165 11.61 7.22 -10.17
C GLU A 165 10.38 6.57 -10.80
N SER A 166 10.34 5.23 -10.82
CA SER A 166 9.21 4.43 -11.34
C SER A 166 7.98 4.47 -10.42
N ILE A 167 8.16 4.89 -9.17
CA ILE A 167 7.12 4.96 -8.15
C ILE A 167 6.30 6.26 -8.37
N PRO A 168 4.97 6.25 -8.22
CA PRO A 168 4.17 7.47 -8.20
C PRO A 168 4.65 8.48 -7.15
N LYS A 169 4.72 9.77 -7.50
CA LYS A 169 5.27 10.85 -6.64
C LYS A 169 4.71 10.85 -5.21
N GLY A 170 3.42 10.58 -5.04
CA GLY A 170 2.76 10.57 -3.73
C GLY A 170 3.21 9.44 -2.79
N LEU A 171 3.86 8.40 -3.31
CA LEU A 171 4.32 7.23 -2.54
C LEU A 171 5.85 7.19 -2.39
N ARG A 172 6.60 7.95 -3.20
CA ARG A 172 8.07 8.00 -3.16
C ARG A 172 8.66 8.37 -1.82
N GLY A 173 7.96 9.15 -1.00
CA GLY A 173 8.48 9.57 0.30
C GLY A 173 8.77 8.40 1.24
N MET A 174 8.10 7.25 1.10
CA MET A 174 8.41 6.04 1.88
C MET A 174 9.84 5.55 1.63
N VAL A 175 10.31 5.57 0.38
CA VAL A 175 11.68 5.17 0.00
C VAL A 175 12.72 5.96 0.81
N TRP A 176 12.52 7.27 0.90
CA TRP A 176 13.45 8.17 1.55
C TRP A 176 13.41 8.04 3.08
N LEU A 177 12.25 7.77 3.66
CA LEU A 177 12.14 7.50 5.10
C LEU A 177 12.80 6.18 5.48
N ASP A 178 12.53 5.11 4.72
CA ASP A 178 13.14 3.80 4.92
C ASP A 178 14.68 3.91 4.84
N ALA A 179 15.18 4.64 3.85
CA ALA A 179 16.61 4.87 3.69
C ALA A 179 17.20 5.71 4.83
N ALA A 180 16.57 6.84 5.17
CA ALA A 180 17.05 7.69 6.24
C ALA A 180 17.10 6.95 7.59
N LEU A 181 16.05 6.18 7.91
CA LEU A 181 16.01 5.42 9.16
C LEU A 181 17.08 4.32 9.19
N PHE A 182 17.23 3.57 8.09
CA PHE A 182 18.21 2.48 8.04
C PHE A 182 19.63 3.00 8.20
N PHE A 183 20.00 4.06 7.49
CA PHE A 183 21.34 4.62 7.59
C PHE A 183 21.61 5.23 8.97
N ALA A 184 20.60 5.88 9.59
CA ALA A 184 20.77 6.44 10.93
C ALA A 184 20.88 5.36 12.02
N VAL A 185 20.06 4.31 11.96
CA VAL A 185 19.95 3.32 13.04
C VAL A 185 20.86 2.11 12.85
N ALA A 186 20.82 1.50 11.66
CA ALA A 186 21.54 0.24 11.42
C ALA A 186 23.01 0.49 11.02
N LYS A 187 23.28 1.56 10.27
CA LYS A 187 24.63 1.90 9.80
C LYS A 187 25.33 2.96 10.65
N GLN A 188 24.57 3.76 11.43
CA GLN A 188 25.08 4.91 12.19
C GLN A 188 25.77 5.96 11.28
N GLU A 189 25.30 6.07 10.05
CA GLU A 189 25.83 6.96 9.02
C GLU A 189 24.92 8.19 8.89
N TYR A 190 24.92 9.06 9.91
CA TYR A 190 23.99 10.18 10.03
C TYR A 190 24.04 11.19 8.88
N ALA A 191 25.22 11.41 8.28
CA ALA A 191 25.35 12.30 7.13
C ALA A 191 24.56 11.78 5.91
N GLN A 192 24.64 10.48 5.63
CA GLN A 192 23.90 9.85 4.55
C GLN A 192 22.40 9.79 4.86
N ALA A 193 22.04 9.51 6.11
CA ALA A 193 20.64 9.56 6.56
C ALA A 193 20.01 10.95 6.34
N ARG A 194 20.74 12.04 6.62
CA ARG A 194 20.28 13.42 6.35
C ARG A 194 20.10 13.70 4.87
N THR A 195 20.97 13.18 4.01
CA THR A 195 20.81 13.30 2.55
C THR A 195 19.50 12.64 2.08
N TYR A 196 19.17 11.46 2.58
CA TYR A 196 17.88 10.83 2.26
C TYR A 196 16.69 11.61 2.82
N TRP A 197 16.79 12.09 4.07
CA TRP A 197 15.76 12.92 4.68
C TRP A 197 15.50 14.22 3.90
N GLN A 198 16.52 14.85 3.31
CA GLN A 198 16.32 16.05 2.47
C GLN A 198 15.53 15.78 1.18
N ASN A 199 15.52 14.54 0.69
CA ASN A 199 14.73 14.14 -0.48
C ASN A 199 13.28 13.74 -0.13
N PHE A 200 12.98 13.61 1.16
CA PHE A 200 11.64 13.27 1.64
C PHE A 200 10.65 14.42 1.39
N ILE A 201 9.53 14.08 0.76
CA ILE A 201 8.38 14.98 0.59
C ILE A 201 7.17 14.33 1.25
N PRO A 202 6.52 14.98 2.24
CA PRO A 202 5.38 14.42 2.93
C PRO A 202 4.16 14.27 2.01
N SER A 203 3.35 13.24 2.27
CA SER A 203 2.07 13.04 1.60
C SER A 203 1.06 12.43 2.58
N ALA A 204 -0.23 12.52 2.27
CA ALA A 204 -1.30 12.03 3.14
C ALA A 204 -1.27 10.50 3.37
N ILE A 205 -0.54 9.74 2.55
CA ILE A 205 -0.46 8.27 2.64
C ILE A 205 0.74 7.85 3.51
N ILE A 206 1.69 8.76 3.75
CA ILE A 206 2.92 8.43 4.49
C ILE A 206 2.62 8.41 6.00
N PRO A 207 2.99 7.33 6.72
CA PRO A 207 2.71 7.23 8.13
C PRO A 207 3.52 8.21 8.97
N LYS A 208 2.83 8.99 9.81
CA LYS A 208 3.47 9.94 10.75
C LYS A 208 4.46 9.26 11.70
N ALA A 209 4.19 8.02 12.09
CA ALA A 209 5.08 7.24 12.95
C ALA A 209 6.49 7.11 12.35
N GLN A 210 6.62 6.82 11.06
CA GLN A 210 7.92 6.71 10.37
C GLN A 210 8.62 8.07 10.29
N ILE A 211 7.88 9.15 10.02
CA ILE A 211 8.42 10.51 9.99
C ILE A 211 9.06 10.84 11.35
N HIS A 212 8.31 10.64 12.43
CA HIS A 212 8.81 10.89 13.79
C HIS A 212 9.97 9.97 14.18
N ALA A 213 9.99 8.72 13.72
CA ALA A 213 11.11 7.80 13.96
C ALA A 213 12.40 8.29 13.30
N VAL A 214 12.34 8.79 12.06
CA VAL A 214 13.51 9.36 11.37
C VAL A 214 13.97 10.65 12.05
N GLU A 215 13.04 11.55 12.39
CA GLU A 215 13.36 12.77 13.14
C GLU A 215 14.07 12.43 14.46
N ALA A 216 13.57 11.44 15.21
CA ALA A 216 14.19 10.99 16.44
C ALA A 216 15.61 10.47 16.20
N ALA A 217 15.80 9.59 15.21
CA ALA A 217 17.10 8.99 14.92
C ALA A 217 18.14 10.05 14.53
N LEU A 218 17.75 11.09 13.78
CA LEU A 218 18.64 12.19 13.40
C LEU A 218 18.95 13.15 14.55
N LEU A 219 18.04 13.29 15.52
CA LEU A 219 18.22 14.17 16.70
C LEU A 219 19.05 13.53 17.82
N LEU A 220 19.29 12.21 17.80
CA LEU A 220 19.95 11.52 18.91
C LEU A 220 21.31 12.08 19.31
N GLU A 221 22.12 12.52 18.34
CA GLU A 221 23.45 13.10 18.60
C GLU A 221 23.38 14.57 19.03
N GLU A 222 22.36 15.31 18.58
CA GLU A 222 22.27 16.76 18.77
C GLU A 222 21.46 17.14 20.01
N ASN A 223 20.33 16.46 20.23
CA ASN A 223 19.37 16.79 21.26
C ASN A 223 18.55 15.56 21.67
N ARG A 224 19.05 14.83 22.66
CA ARG A 224 18.40 13.62 23.20
C ARG A 224 17.00 13.87 23.76
N GLN A 225 16.75 15.05 24.34
CA GLN A 225 15.43 15.39 24.86
C GLN A 225 14.40 15.48 23.73
N GLN A 226 14.73 16.23 22.66
CA GLN A 226 13.85 16.31 21.49
C GLN A 226 13.73 14.97 20.77
N ALA A 227 14.80 14.17 20.72
CA ALA A 227 14.74 12.81 20.20
C ALA A 227 13.72 11.95 20.99
N ALA A 228 13.75 12.01 22.32
CA ALA A 228 12.79 11.30 23.18
C ALA A 228 11.34 11.74 22.93
N GLU A 229 11.08 13.04 22.77
CA GLU A 229 9.75 13.56 22.42
C GLU A 229 9.25 13.02 21.06
N LYS A 230 10.14 12.92 20.08
CA LYS A 230 9.85 12.35 18.75
C LYS A 230 9.61 10.84 18.82
N ILE A 231 10.36 10.10 19.65
CA ILE A 231 10.12 8.67 19.89
C ILE A 231 8.72 8.47 20.46
N ASP A 232 8.34 9.22 21.49
CA ASP A 232 7.01 9.09 22.10
C ASP A 232 5.90 9.51 21.12
N ALA A 233 6.15 10.50 20.25
CA ALA A 233 5.24 10.85 19.17
C ALA A 233 5.10 9.72 18.13
N ALA A 234 6.20 9.07 17.74
CA ALA A 234 6.18 7.93 16.83
C ALA A 234 5.38 6.77 17.41
N VAL A 235 5.60 6.43 18.68
CA VAL A 235 4.87 5.35 19.39
C VAL A 235 3.36 5.62 19.41
N ARG A 236 2.93 6.87 19.66
CA ARG A 236 1.51 7.25 19.63
C ARG A 236 0.86 7.09 18.25
N GLU A 237 1.64 7.22 17.18
CA GLU A 237 1.15 7.14 15.80
C GLU A 237 1.23 5.71 15.21
N LEU A 238 1.91 4.76 15.86
CA LEU A 238 1.99 3.36 15.40
C LEU A 238 0.61 2.73 15.11
N PRO A 239 -0.43 2.91 15.94
CA PRO A 239 -1.76 2.34 15.67
C PRO A 239 -2.43 2.88 14.40
N ASN A 240 -1.98 4.05 13.91
CA ASN A 240 -2.52 4.68 12.70
C ASN A 240 -1.82 4.21 11.41
N MET A 241 -0.77 3.39 11.52
CA MET A 241 -0.13 2.79 10.36
C MET A 241 -1.08 1.77 9.69
N LEU A 242 -1.26 1.91 8.37
CA LEU A 242 -1.99 0.92 7.58
C LEU A 242 -1.27 -0.44 7.59
N ASP A 243 0.06 -0.40 7.48
CA ASP A 243 0.91 -1.57 7.58
C ASP A 243 1.22 -1.89 9.05
N ARG A 244 0.39 -2.76 9.64
CA ARG A 244 0.53 -3.18 11.05
C ARG A 244 1.77 -4.05 11.26
N GLY A 245 2.18 -4.82 10.26
CA GLY A 245 3.38 -5.66 10.31
C GLY A 245 4.63 -4.79 10.45
N ALA A 246 4.76 -3.80 9.56
CA ALA A 246 5.84 -2.81 9.63
C ALA A 246 5.79 -1.99 10.94
N ALA A 247 4.60 -1.69 11.47
CA ALA A 247 4.46 -1.02 12.76
C ALA A 247 5.07 -1.82 13.92
N LEU A 248 4.95 -3.15 13.91
CA LEU A 248 5.59 -4.00 14.93
C LEU A 248 7.12 -3.96 14.84
N ALA A 249 7.68 -4.02 13.63
CA ALA A 249 9.13 -3.91 13.44
C ALA A 249 9.65 -2.50 13.82
N LEU A 250 8.90 -1.46 13.45
CA LEU A 250 9.23 -0.08 13.82
C LEU A 250 9.17 0.16 15.33
N HIS A 251 8.24 -0.48 16.04
CA HIS A 251 8.17 -0.42 17.50
C HIS A 251 9.47 -0.91 18.15
N ASP A 252 10.02 -2.03 17.69
CA ASP A 252 11.28 -2.57 18.22
C ASP A 252 12.45 -1.60 17.96
N ILE A 253 12.49 -0.97 16.78
CA ILE A 253 13.46 0.08 16.46
C ILE A 253 13.30 1.28 17.42
N LEU A 254 12.07 1.72 17.70
CA LEU A 254 11.80 2.82 18.63
C LEU A 254 12.23 2.49 20.06
N LEU A 255 12.12 1.23 20.50
CA LEU A 255 12.64 0.78 21.79
C LEU A 255 14.16 0.89 21.85
N VAL A 256 14.87 0.51 20.78
CA VAL A 256 16.33 0.70 20.67
C VAL A 256 16.69 2.18 20.76
N LEU A 257 16.02 3.03 19.98
CA LEU A 257 16.23 4.49 20.01
C LEU A 257 15.97 5.07 21.41
N LYS A 258 14.93 4.59 22.10
CA LYS A 258 14.61 5.02 23.47
C LYS A 258 15.71 4.66 24.47
N GLY A 259 16.32 3.49 24.30
CA GLY A 259 17.48 3.08 25.10
C GLY A 259 18.72 3.95 24.90
N ILE A 260 18.89 4.54 23.71
CA ILE A 260 20.00 5.45 23.39
C ILE A 260 19.71 6.88 23.89
N ALA A 261 18.44 7.30 23.88
CA ALA A 261 18.01 8.63 24.29
C ALA A 261 17.97 8.83 25.82
N ALA A 262 17.79 7.74 26.58
CA ALA A 262 17.79 7.73 28.05
C ALA A 262 19.18 8.04 28.64
#